data_AF-A0A3D0PB58-F1
#
_entry.id   AF-A0A3D0PB58-F1
#
_cell.length_a   1.000
_cell.length_b   1.000
_cell.length_c   1.000
_cell.angle_alpha   90.00
_cell.angle_beta   90.00
_cell.angle_gamma   90.00
#
_symmetry.space_group_name_H-M   'P 1'
#
loop_
_entity.id
_entity.type
_entity.pdbx_description
1 polymer ?
#
loop_
_entity_poly.entity_id
_entity_poly.type
_entity_poly.pdbx_seq_one_letter_code
_entity_poly.pdbx_strand_id
1 'polypeptide(L)'
;MADQDREQGGRGRSRQGGQRDGAGGFRIRLSDNELQAARTLQEAFQLRSTVAVLGFSLRTMADLLEQGALDEVISQQKRSGGGRPPRGERRGGDGQGQRDARPNPFARPSKPAAPEPEP
;
A
#
# COMPACT_ATOMS: atom_id res chain seq x y z
N MET A 1 23.91 21.34 52.71
CA MET A 1 23.40 21.72 51.38
C MET A 1 23.45 20.49 50.50
N ALA A 2 22.34 19.78 50.37
CA ALA A 2 22.18 18.63 49.49
C ALA A 2 20.74 18.64 48.95
N ASP A 3 20.57 18.01 47.79
CA ASP A 3 19.33 17.76 47.06
C ASP A 3 18.71 18.91 46.25
N GLN A 4 19.01 18.86 44.95
CA GLN A 4 18.04 19.16 43.89
C GLN A 4 18.53 18.46 42.62
N ASP A 5 18.22 17.17 42.55
CA ASP A 5 18.29 16.39 41.33
C ASP A 5 17.45 17.06 40.25
N ARG A 6 18.14 17.34 39.15
CA ARG A 6 17.65 18.08 37.99
C ARG A 6 16.78 17.15 37.16
N GLU A 7 15.50 17.07 37.53
CA GLU A 7 14.43 16.56 36.66
C GLU A 7 14.27 17.49 35.45
N GLN A 8 15.02 17.24 34.37
CA GLN A 8 14.78 17.85 33.07
C GLN A 8 14.76 16.80 31.97
N GLY A 9 13.53 16.37 31.64
CA GLY A 9 13.08 16.44 30.25
C GLY A 9 13.49 15.32 29.32
N GLY A 10 13.59 14.09 29.81
CA GLY A 10 13.60 12.92 28.94
C GLY A 10 12.19 12.51 28.51
N ARG A 11 11.87 12.74 27.23
CA ARG A 11 11.01 11.91 26.33
C ARG A 11 10.04 12.74 25.49
N GLY A 12 10.46 13.01 24.26
CA GLY A 12 9.51 13.27 23.19
C GLY A 12 8.57 12.09 23.00
N ARG A 13 7.26 12.33 23.10
CA ARG A 13 6.19 11.60 22.40
C ARG A 13 4.85 12.22 22.76
N SER A 14 4.54 13.33 22.11
CA SER A 14 3.16 13.82 22.03
C SER A 14 2.89 14.29 20.61
N ARG A 15 3.11 13.39 19.64
CA ARG A 15 2.29 13.40 18.42
C ARG A 15 0.92 12.89 18.82
N GLN A 16 0.16 13.81 19.43
CA GLN A 16 -1.28 13.82 19.50
C GLN A 16 -1.80 13.57 18.08
N GLY A 17 -2.06 12.31 17.76
CA GLY A 17 -2.57 11.85 16.48
C GLY A 17 -3.75 10.92 16.66
N GLY A 18 -4.42 10.98 17.81
CA GLY A 18 -5.75 10.41 17.97
C GLY A 18 -6.77 11.33 17.34
N GLN A 19 -6.88 11.33 16.00
CA GLN A 19 -8.04 11.90 15.32
C GLN A 19 -8.20 11.33 13.90
N ARG A 20 -8.81 10.14 13.81
CA ARG A 20 -10.00 9.85 12.99
C ARG A 20 -10.25 8.35 12.90
N ASP A 21 -10.72 7.78 14.00
CA ASP A 21 -11.80 6.78 13.92
C ASP A 21 -13.08 7.59 13.62
N GLY A 22 -13.34 7.83 12.34
CA GLY A 22 -14.45 8.65 11.89
C GLY A 22 -14.55 8.59 10.37
N ALA A 23 -15.44 7.71 9.90
CA ALA A 23 -15.63 7.26 8.52
C ALA A 23 -14.50 6.34 8.00
N GLY A 24 -14.69 5.03 8.18
CA GLY A 24 -13.86 3.98 7.57
C GLY A 24 -14.02 3.96 6.05
N GLY A 25 -13.42 4.93 5.37
CA GLY A 25 -13.29 4.94 3.92
C GLY A 25 -12.25 3.92 3.47
N PHE A 26 -12.57 3.16 2.43
CA PHE A 26 -11.61 2.28 1.77
C PHE A 26 -10.41 3.09 1.25
N ARG A 27 -9.22 2.81 1.77
CA ARG A 27 -7.97 3.47 1.35
C ARG A 27 -7.20 2.51 0.44
N ILE A 28 -7.16 2.82 -0.85
CA ILE A 28 -6.36 2.06 -1.82
C ILE A 28 -4.92 2.59 -1.76
N ARG A 29 -3.95 1.69 -1.58
CA ARG A 29 -2.53 2.00 -1.76
C ARG A 29 -2.15 1.54 -3.15
N LEU A 30 -1.60 2.45 -3.95
CA LEU A 30 -1.05 2.12 -5.26
C LEU A 30 0.32 1.47 -5.09
N SER A 31 0.59 0.44 -5.89
CA SER A 31 1.94 -0.08 -6.10
C SER A 31 2.82 0.94 -6.83
N ASP A 32 4.14 0.73 -6.82
CA ASP A 32 5.08 1.63 -7.48
C ASP A 32 4.81 1.76 -8.99
N ASN A 33 4.45 0.65 -9.65
CA ASN A 33 4.10 0.62 -11.07
C ASN A 33 2.84 1.45 -11.35
N GLU A 34 1.80 1.31 -10.52
CA GLU A 34 0.56 2.08 -10.66
C GLU A 34 0.78 3.57 -10.38
N LEU A 35 1.62 3.89 -9.40
CA LEU A 35 1.97 5.27 -9.08
C LEU A 35 2.79 5.93 -10.19
N GLN A 36 3.72 5.20 -10.81
CA GLN A 36 4.47 5.67 -11.98
C GLN A 36 3.55 5.90 -13.18
N ALA A 37 2.68 4.93 -13.50
CA ALA A 37 1.71 5.09 -14.58
C ALA A 37 0.76 6.28 -14.34
N ALA A 38 0.32 6.47 -13.09
CA ALA A 38 -0.49 7.62 -12.72
C ALA A 38 0.26 8.93 -12.96
N ARG A 39 1.55 9.05 -12.59
CA ARG A 39 2.35 10.25 -12.86
C ARG A 39 2.45 10.57 -14.36
N THR A 40 2.72 9.56 -15.19
CA THR A 40 2.77 9.73 -16.65
C THR A 40 1.43 10.25 -17.20
N LEU A 41 0.31 9.71 -16.72
CA LEU A 41 -1.01 10.20 -17.11
C LEU A 41 -1.31 11.60 -16.56
N GLN A 42 -0.84 11.93 -15.36
CA GLN A 42 -0.98 13.29 -14.81
C GLN A 42 -0.28 14.32 -15.69
N GLU A 43 0.94 14.03 -16.13
CA GLU A 43 1.71 14.93 -17.00
C GLU A 43 1.08 15.04 -18.38
N ALA A 44 0.71 13.91 -18.99
CA ALA A 44 0.14 13.86 -20.34
C ALA A 44 -1.21 14.60 -20.46
N PHE A 45 -2.07 14.47 -19.44
CA PHE A 45 -3.42 15.06 -19.43
C PHE A 45 -3.53 16.27 -18.49
N GLN A 46 -2.40 16.78 -17.99
CA GLN A 46 -2.31 17.92 -17.06
C GLN A 46 -3.24 17.79 -15.83
N LEU A 47 -3.35 16.58 -15.28
CA LEU A 47 -4.23 16.29 -14.15
C LEU A 47 -3.55 16.61 -12.82
N ARG A 48 -4.26 17.37 -11.98
CA ARG A 48 -3.74 17.94 -10.72
C ARG A 48 -3.59 16.94 -9.58
N SER A 49 -4.14 15.73 -9.70
CA SER A 49 -4.01 14.69 -8.67
C SER A 49 -4.13 13.28 -9.22
N THR A 50 -3.55 12.32 -8.50
CA THR A 50 -3.70 10.88 -8.76
C THR A 50 -5.17 10.43 -8.71
N VAL A 51 -5.98 11.04 -7.83
CA VAL A 51 -7.42 10.74 -7.76
C VAL A 51 -8.13 11.19 -9.04
N ALA A 52 -7.75 12.34 -9.61
CA ALA A 52 -8.29 12.79 -10.89
C ALA A 52 -7.93 11.83 -12.03
N VAL A 53 -6.72 11.26 -12.03
CA VAL A 53 -6.34 10.20 -12.99
C VAL A 53 -7.24 8.99 -12.85
N LEU A 54 -7.44 8.47 -11.64
CA LEU A 54 -8.28 7.29 -11.43
C LEU A 54 -9.70 7.53 -11.93
N GLY A 55 -10.28 8.69 -11.62
CA GLY A 55 -11.61 9.07 -12.11
C GLY A 55 -11.65 9.25 -13.64
N PHE A 56 -10.60 9.84 -14.23
CA PHE A 56 -10.47 9.98 -15.68
C PHE A 56 -10.37 8.61 -16.37
N SER A 57 -9.45 7.76 -15.94
CA SER A 57 -9.26 6.42 -16.50
C SER A 57 -10.52 5.55 -16.41
N LEU A 58 -11.23 5.58 -15.28
CA LEU A 58 -12.49 4.83 -15.13
C LEU A 58 -13.57 5.31 -16.11
N ARG A 59 -13.74 6.63 -16.27
CA ARG A 59 -14.70 7.19 -17.22
C ARG A 59 -14.33 6.83 -18.67
N THR A 60 -13.07 7.02 -19.05
CA THR A 60 -12.61 6.67 -20.40
C THR A 60 -12.78 5.18 -20.69
N MET A 61 -12.51 4.30 -19.73
CA MET A 61 -12.74 2.85 -19.91
C MET A 61 -14.23 2.52 -20.03
N ALA A 62 -15.11 3.22 -19.30
CA ALA A 62 -16.55 3.05 -19.44
C ALA A 62 -17.03 3.50 -20.83
N ASP A 63 -16.58 4.66 -21.31
CA ASP A 63 -16.92 5.17 -22.64
C ASP A 63 -16.46 4.21 -23.75
N LEU A 64 -15.24 3.67 -23.63
CA LEU A 64 -14.71 2.67 -24.58
C LEU A 64 -15.48 1.35 -24.54
N LEU A 65 -15.99 0.96 -23.37
CA LEU A 65 -16.82 -0.23 -23.22
C LEU A 65 -18.19 -0.03 -23.87
N GLU A 66 -18.81 1.13 -23.66
CA GLU A 66 -20.09 1.50 -24.31
C GLU A 66 -19.96 1.52 -25.84
N GLN A 67 -18.81 1.96 -26.35
CA GLN A 67 -18.50 1.97 -27.79
C GLN A 67 -18.11 0.59 -28.35
N GLY A 68 -17.95 -0.44 -27.51
CA GLY A 68 -17.46 -1.77 -27.92
C GLY A 68 -16.00 -1.81 -28.36
N ALA A 69 -15.23 -0.75 -28.10
CA ALA A 69 -13.83 -0.61 -28.54
C ALA A 69 -12.80 -1.07 -27.48
N LEU A 70 -13.23 -1.29 -26.24
CA LEU A 70 -12.31 -1.61 -25.13
C LEU A 70 -11.52 -2.91 -25.36
N ASP A 71 -12.16 -3.95 -25.90
CA ASP A 71 -11.52 -5.25 -26.13
C ASP A 71 -10.38 -5.17 -27.14
N GLU A 72 -10.52 -4.30 -28.14
CA GLU A 72 -9.48 -4.07 -29.14
C GLU A 72 -8.25 -3.41 -28.51
N VAL A 73 -8.46 -2.34 -27.73
CA VAL A 73 -7.39 -1.63 -27.02
C VAL A 73 -6.63 -2.58 -26.07
N ILE A 74 -7.33 -3.42 -25.32
CA ILE A 74 -6.73 -4.41 -24.42
C ILE A 74 -5.94 -5.46 -25.20
N SER A 75 -6.48 -5.93 -26.33
CA SER A 75 -5.81 -6.91 -27.18
C SER A 75 -4.53 -6.36 -27.80
N GLN A 76 -4.53 -5.10 -28.23
CA GLN A 76 -3.34 -4.40 -28.70
C GLN A 76 -2.30 -4.27 -27.57
N GLN A 77 -2.71 -3.86 -26.37
CA GLN A 77 -1.81 -3.76 -25.21
C GLN A 77 -1.16 -5.12 -24.87
N LYS A 78 -1.93 -6.21 -24.88
CA LYS A 78 -1.39 -7.57 -24.63
C LYS A 78 -0.36 -7.98 -25.68
N ARG A 79 -0.56 -7.61 -26.95
CA ARG A 79 0.40 -7.87 -28.04
C ARG A 79 1.65 -7.01 -27.92
N SER A 80 1.50 -5.75 -27.51
CA SER A 80 2.62 -4.82 -27.31
C SER A 80 3.40 -5.05 -26.01
N GLY A 81 2.79 -5.68 -24.99
CA GLY A 81 3.35 -5.84 -23.63
C GLY A 81 3.58 -7.29 -23.17
N GLY A 82 3.46 -8.29 -24.05
CA GLY A 82 3.41 -9.71 -23.68
C GLY A 82 4.73 -10.50 -23.68
N GLY A 83 5.89 -9.84 -23.76
CA GLY A 83 7.19 -10.50 -23.73
C GLY A 83 7.67 -10.77 -22.30
N ARG A 84 7.06 -11.72 -21.59
CA ARG A 84 7.73 -12.30 -20.41
C ARG A 84 8.95 -13.05 -20.91
N PRO A 85 10.20 -12.71 -20.54
CA PRO A 85 11.32 -13.61 -20.82
C PRO A 85 10.99 -14.95 -20.14
N PRO A 86 11.29 -16.10 -20.77
CA PRO A 86 11.13 -17.39 -20.12
C PRO A 86 11.91 -17.32 -18.81
N ARG A 87 11.20 -17.32 -17.69
CA ARG A 87 11.81 -17.41 -16.37
C ARG A 87 12.40 -18.80 -16.31
N GLY A 88 13.66 -18.90 -16.69
CA GLY A 88 14.39 -20.14 -16.78
C GLY A 88 14.17 -20.99 -15.55
N GLU A 89 13.94 -22.27 -15.81
CA GLU A 89 14.24 -23.40 -14.95
C GLU A 89 15.34 -23.03 -13.93
N ARG A 90 14.94 -22.65 -12.71
CA ARG A 90 15.80 -22.79 -11.53
C ARG A 90 15.23 -23.94 -10.72
N ARG A 91 15.46 -25.13 -11.25
CA ARG A 91 15.38 -26.38 -10.51
C ARG A 91 16.60 -26.44 -9.58
N GLY A 92 16.35 -26.73 -8.30
CA GLY A 92 17.36 -27.23 -7.36
C GLY A 92 18.05 -26.14 -6.54
N GLY A 93 17.64 -26.05 -5.28
CA GLY A 93 18.21 -25.14 -4.29
C GLY A 93 17.57 -25.38 -2.94
N ASP A 94 17.68 -26.62 -2.45
CA ASP A 94 17.31 -27.01 -1.10
C ASP A 94 18.11 -26.17 -0.10
N GLY A 95 17.43 -25.20 0.53
CA GLY A 95 18.01 -24.24 1.45
C GLY A 95 16.96 -23.74 2.44
N GLN A 96 16.53 -24.64 3.31
CA GLN A 96 16.20 -24.41 4.73
C GLN A 96 15.71 -23.00 5.11
N GLY A 97 14.39 -22.90 5.27
CA GLY A 97 13.75 -22.30 6.45
C GLY A 97 14.29 -20.99 7.01
N GLN A 98 14.02 -19.86 6.36
CA GLN A 98 13.79 -18.60 7.07
C GLN A 98 12.91 -17.69 6.19
N ARG A 99 11.61 -17.99 6.11
CA ARG A 99 10.63 -16.96 5.76
C ARG A 99 10.54 -16.07 6.98
N ASP A 100 11.38 -15.02 7.01
CA ASP A 100 11.20 -13.90 7.93
C ASP A 100 9.72 -13.55 7.94
N ALA A 101 9.13 -13.78 9.11
CA ALA A 101 7.70 -13.82 9.35
C ALA A 101 7.13 -12.43 9.04
N ARG A 102 6.64 -12.24 7.81
CA ARG A 102 5.77 -11.12 7.48
C ARG A 102 4.65 -11.12 8.53
N PRO A 103 4.46 -10.04 9.30
CA PRO A 103 3.41 -9.99 10.31
C PRO A 103 2.08 -10.31 9.64
N ASN A 104 1.36 -11.31 10.15
CA ASN A 104 0.06 -11.67 9.61
C ASN A 104 -0.90 -10.49 9.86
N PRO A 105 -1.40 -9.82 8.80
CA PRO A 105 -2.21 -8.60 8.96
C PRO A 105 -3.59 -8.88 9.59
N PHE A 106 -3.97 -10.15 9.72
CA PHE A 106 -5.21 -10.58 10.35
C PHE A 106 -4.99 -11.23 11.73
N ALA A 107 -3.75 -11.31 12.21
CA ALA A 107 -3.50 -11.80 13.56
C ALA A 107 -4.03 -10.79 14.59
N ARG A 108 -4.87 -11.29 15.50
CA ARG A 108 -5.36 -10.49 16.62
C ARG A 108 -4.20 -10.25 17.61
N PRO A 109 -4.02 -9.02 18.12
CA PRO A 109 -3.05 -8.75 19.17
C PRO A 109 -3.30 -9.67 20.38
N SER A 110 -2.23 -10.21 20.95
CA SER A 110 -2.33 -11.03 22.16
C SER A 110 -2.95 -10.20 23.28
N LYS A 111 -3.91 -10.78 24.00
CA LYS A 111 -4.53 -10.15 25.15
C LYS A 111 -3.49 -10.07 26.28
N PRO A 112 -3.26 -8.90 26.92
CA PRO A 112 -2.36 -8.82 28.05
C PRO A 112 -2.85 -9.73 29.19
N ALA A 113 -1.93 -10.41 29.84
CA ALA A 113 -2.23 -11.23 31.02
C ALA A 113 -2.83 -10.34 32.11
N ALA A 114 -3.89 -10.84 32.76
CA ALA A 114 -4.50 -10.15 33.89
C ALA A 114 -3.49 -10.10 35.06
N PRO A 115 -3.43 -8.99 35.82
CA PRO A 115 -2.55 -8.92 36.98
C PRO A 115 -2.94 -9.99 38.01
N GLU A 116 -1.95 -10.71 38.52
CA GLU A 116 -2.13 -11.67 39.61
C GLU A 116 -2.63 -10.93 40.88
N PRO A 117 -3.56 -11.52 41.64
CA PRO A 117 -3.93 -10.98 42.94
C PRO A 117 -2.76 -11.18 43.91
N GLU A 118 -2.25 -10.09 44.47
CA GLU A 118 -1.30 -10.14 45.58
C GLU A 118 -1.99 -10.70 46.85
N PRO A 119 -1.27 -11.49 47.68
CA PRO A 119 -1.80 -12.14 48.88
C PRO A 119 -2.09 -11.19 50.06
#